data_AF-A0A5C8GCH1-F1
#
_entry.id   AF-A0A5C8GCH1-F1
#
_cell.length_a   1.000
_cell.length_b   1.000
_cell.length_c   1.000
_cell.angle_alpha   90.00
_cell.angle_beta   90.00
_cell.angle_gamma   90.00
#
_symmetry.space_group_name_H-M   'P 1'
#
loop_
_entity.id
_entity.type
_entity.pdbx_description
1 polymer ?
#
loop_
_entity_poly.entity_id
_entity_poly.type
_entity_poly.pdbx_seq_one_letter_code
_entity_poly.pdbx_strand_id
1 'polypeptide(L)'
;MIIKDYKNALNCINEYFEKKGKDFTTAEYNHKALYIGLLGNIDEAYNYFNESLNLNINNTFSLFNFIYILLNRNSNFKNYFDDLMNKIINIDFNIENDNIDTLYKYRNIDINTLNLITEEKVKISNFNYFNDPADPIIKLQIKELPEIKDMINKIKICSLSSEYDNFLMWSHYANEHKGICIAYDVSKVKEYNKTILKKVIYTKKIQIYKPYNHIFENPILNEEKNFISLFYLKHKNWKYEKEYRIITYEDYDFINLPIKAIYFGMNADINHINLVKNFIKDKNIELYKMKPNENNLFELIKDRIN
;
A
#
# COMPACT_ATOMS: atom_id res chain seq x y z
N MET A 1 -15.63 -19.43 -30.90
CA MET A 1 -14.17 -19.32 -31.02
C MET A 1 -13.87 -17.92 -31.53
N ILE A 2 -13.42 -16.99 -30.68
CA ILE A 2 -13.09 -15.63 -31.14
C ILE A 2 -11.81 -15.75 -31.96
N ILE A 3 -11.89 -15.48 -33.26
CA ILE A 3 -10.72 -15.40 -34.14
C ILE A 3 -9.94 -14.17 -33.71
N LYS A 4 -8.73 -14.38 -33.20
CA LYS A 4 -7.84 -13.32 -32.73
C LYS A 4 -7.01 -12.82 -33.91
N ASP A 5 -7.44 -11.73 -34.52
CA ASP A 5 -6.72 -11.09 -35.62
C ASP A 5 -5.88 -9.91 -35.13
N TYR A 6 -4.76 -10.22 -34.49
CA TYR A 6 -3.85 -9.20 -33.97
C TYR A 6 -3.21 -8.35 -35.07
N LYS A 7 -3.08 -8.90 -36.29
CA LYS A 7 -2.54 -8.19 -37.44
C LYS A 7 -3.47 -7.06 -37.88
N ASN A 8 -4.76 -7.36 -38.04
CA ASN A 8 -5.74 -6.33 -38.35
C ASN A 8 -5.90 -5.31 -37.23
N ALA A 9 -5.87 -5.74 -35.96
CA ALA A 9 -5.89 -4.82 -34.82
C ALA A 9 -4.69 -3.85 -34.85
N LEU A 10 -3.47 -4.35 -35.10
CA LEU A 10 -2.29 -3.51 -35.21
C LEU A 10 -2.35 -2.56 -36.42
N ASN A 11 -2.88 -3.01 -37.57
CA ASN A 11 -3.08 -2.15 -38.73
C ASN A 11 -4.01 -0.97 -38.41
N CYS A 12 -5.15 -1.21 -37.76
CA CYS A 12 -6.05 -0.14 -37.33
C CYS A 12 -5.38 0.84 -36.35
N ILE A 13 -4.56 0.34 -35.43
CA ILE A 13 -3.79 1.18 -34.50
C ILE A 13 -2.76 2.02 -35.27
N ASN A 14 -2.04 1.44 -36.23
CA ASN A 14 -1.07 2.18 -37.04
C ASN A 14 -1.73 3.30 -37.85
N GLU A 15 -2.86 3.03 -38.50
CA GLU A 15 -3.63 4.07 -39.21
C GLU A 15 -4.09 5.19 -38.25
N TYR A 16 -4.50 4.83 -37.03
CA TYR A 16 -4.85 5.81 -36.00
C TYR A 16 -3.64 6.68 -35.61
N PHE A 17 -2.48 6.05 -35.39
CA PHE A 17 -1.24 6.76 -35.05
C PHE A 17 -0.83 7.72 -36.18
N GLU A 18 -0.90 7.28 -37.43
CA GLU A 18 -0.61 8.14 -38.59
C GLU A 18 -1.57 9.33 -38.68
N LYS A 19 -2.88 9.10 -38.49
CA LYS A 19 -3.90 10.17 -38.55
C LYS A 19 -3.76 11.19 -37.42
N LYS A 20 -3.41 10.74 -36.21
CA LYS A 20 -3.24 11.61 -35.03
C LYS A 20 -1.90 12.32 -35.04
N GLY A 21 -0.84 11.69 -35.55
CA GLY A 21 0.49 12.25 -35.77
C GLY A 21 1.36 12.44 -34.51
N LYS A 22 0.80 12.97 -33.41
CA LYS A 22 1.53 13.25 -32.16
C LYS A 22 0.59 13.27 -30.93
N ASP A 23 1.14 13.57 -29.76
CA ASP A 23 0.40 13.75 -28.49
C ASP A 23 -0.37 12.49 -28.06
N PHE A 24 0.30 11.34 -28.16
CA PHE A 24 -0.26 10.05 -27.80
C PHE A 24 -0.33 9.87 -26.27
N THR A 25 -1.35 9.13 -25.82
CA THR A 25 -1.53 8.79 -24.41
C THR A 25 -0.76 7.51 -24.04
N THR A 26 -0.53 7.29 -22.74
CA THR A 26 0.09 6.04 -22.26
C THR A 26 -0.72 4.81 -22.64
N ALA A 27 -2.05 4.91 -22.62
CA ALA A 27 -2.94 3.82 -23.04
C ALA A 27 -2.74 3.47 -24.51
N GLU A 28 -2.62 4.47 -25.40
CA GLU A 28 -2.40 4.28 -26.83
C GLU A 28 -1.06 3.57 -27.10
N TYR A 29 0.01 4.01 -26.44
CA TYR A 29 1.31 3.35 -26.52
C TYR A 29 1.28 1.91 -26.01
N ASN A 30 0.66 1.67 -24.86
CA ASN A 30 0.54 0.33 -24.27
C ASN A 30 -0.27 -0.61 -25.18
N HIS A 31 -1.35 -0.12 -25.80
CA HIS A 31 -2.12 -0.88 -26.77
C HIS A 31 -1.28 -1.28 -27.98
N LYS A 32 -0.58 -0.32 -28.59
CA LYS A 32 0.28 -0.57 -29.73
C LYS A 32 1.36 -1.61 -29.39
N ALA A 33 2.06 -1.40 -28.27
CA ALA A 33 3.08 -2.31 -27.77
C ALA A 33 2.56 -3.75 -27.59
N LEU A 34 1.37 -3.91 -26.99
CA LEU A 34 0.76 -5.23 -26.79
C LEU A 34 0.59 -5.99 -28.10
N TYR A 35 -0.02 -5.39 -29.13
CA TYR A 35 -0.26 -6.09 -30.39
C TYR A 35 1.02 -6.37 -31.18
N ILE A 36 2.00 -5.46 -31.14
CA ILE A 36 3.34 -5.69 -31.70
C ILE A 36 4.00 -6.92 -31.05
N GLY A 37 3.96 -7.00 -29.71
CA GLY A 37 4.54 -8.12 -28.97
C GLY A 37 3.79 -9.44 -29.20
N LEU A 38 2.46 -9.40 -29.34
CA LEU A 38 1.64 -10.57 -29.66
C LEU A 38 1.91 -11.12 -31.07
N LEU A 39 2.41 -10.30 -31.99
CA LEU A 39 2.87 -10.72 -33.32
C LEU A 39 4.35 -11.15 -33.34
N GLY A 40 5.02 -11.12 -32.18
CA GLY A 40 6.38 -11.64 -32.00
C GLY A 40 7.50 -10.60 -32.07
N ASN A 41 7.19 -9.32 -32.36
CA ASN A 41 8.22 -8.27 -32.38
C ASN A 41 8.48 -7.69 -30.97
N ILE A 42 9.20 -8.46 -30.15
CA ILE A 42 9.35 -8.18 -28.72
C ILE A 42 10.14 -6.90 -28.43
N ASP A 43 11.24 -6.65 -29.15
CA ASP A 43 12.07 -5.45 -28.95
C ASP A 43 11.30 -4.17 -29.23
N GLU A 44 10.54 -4.15 -30.32
CA GLU A 44 9.70 -2.99 -30.68
C GLU A 44 8.60 -2.77 -29.63
N ALA A 45 7.95 -3.85 -29.17
CA ALA A 45 6.94 -3.77 -28.11
C ALA A 45 7.52 -3.17 -26.82
N TYR A 46 8.69 -3.64 -26.40
CA TYR A 46 9.39 -3.12 -25.23
C TYR A 46 9.72 -1.63 -25.35
N ASN A 47 10.18 -1.17 -26.52
CA ASN A 47 10.45 0.25 -26.74
C ASN A 47 9.19 1.10 -26.55
N TYR A 48 8.06 0.69 -27.13
CA TYR A 48 6.79 1.40 -26.94
C TYR A 48 6.28 1.37 -25.47
N PHE A 49 6.51 0.29 -24.72
CA PHE A 49 6.22 0.27 -23.28
C PHE A 49 7.08 1.26 -22.49
N ASN A 50 8.35 1.44 -22.85
CA ASN A 50 9.21 2.45 -22.22
C ASN A 50 8.77 3.88 -22.56
N GLU A 51 8.39 4.14 -23.83
CA GLU A 51 7.83 5.44 -24.21
C GLU A 51 6.57 5.77 -23.40
N SER A 52 5.71 4.78 -23.18
CA SER A 52 4.54 4.92 -22.31
C SER A 52 4.89 5.33 -20.88
N LEU A 53 5.92 4.71 -20.28
CA LEU A 53 6.40 5.08 -18.94
C LEU A 53 6.90 6.52 -18.88
N ASN A 54 7.62 6.96 -19.91
CA ASN A 54 8.21 8.31 -19.97
C ASN A 54 7.14 9.41 -20.07
N LEU A 55 5.98 9.11 -20.65
CA LEU A 55 4.90 10.09 -20.85
C LEU A 55 4.07 10.37 -19.61
N ASN A 56 3.79 9.33 -18.81
CA ASN A 56 3.10 9.51 -17.55
C ASN A 56 3.55 8.47 -16.53
N ILE A 57 4.47 8.89 -15.69
CA ILE A 57 5.05 8.08 -14.62
C ILE A 57 3.99 7.64 -13.59
N ASN A 58 2.87 8.37 -13.49
CA ASN A 58 1.81 8.10 -12.50
C ASN A 58 0.72 7.17 -13.04
N ASN A 59 1.00 6.28 -14.00
CA ASN A 59 0.02 5.31 -14.52
C ASN A 59 0.61 3.90 -14.74
N THR A 60 1.45 3.48 -13.80
CA THR A 60 2.17 2.19 -13.86
C THR A 60 1.25 0.98 -13.75
N PHE A 61 0.07 1.09 -13.12
CA PHE A 61 -0.88 -0.02 -13.05
C PHE A 61 -1.46 -0.36 -14.42
N SER A 62 -1.73 0.64 -15.26
CA SER A 62 -2.18 0.39 -16.63
C SER A 62 -1.12 -0.40 -17.38
N LEU A 63 0.14 0.04 -17.35
CA LEU A 63 1.25 -0.66 -17.98
C LEU A 63 1.36 -2.11 -17.49
N PHE A 64 1.33 -2.33 -16.17
CA PHE A 64 1.37 -3.66 -15.56
C PHE A 64 0.38 -4.62 -16.22
N ASN A 65 -0.87 -4.19 -16.42
CA ASN A 65 -1.88 -5.03 -17.06
C ASN A 65 -1.48 -5.45 -18.49
N PHE A 66 -0.97 -4.53 -19.31
CA PHE A 66 -0.56 -4.84 -20.68
C PHE A 66 0.65 -5.77 -20.74
N ILE A 67 1.69 -5.49 -19.95
CA ILE A 67 2.91 -6.29 -19.94
C ILE A 67 2.64 -7.70 -19.39
N TYR A 68 1.72 -7.83 -18.43
CA TYR A 68 1.31 -9.12 -17.88
C TYR A 68 0.51 -9.95 -18.88
N ILE A 69 -0.38 -9.32 -19.66
CA ILE A 69 -1.10 -10.00 -20.75
C ILE A 69 -0.10 -10.51 -21.79
N LEU A 70 0.88 -9.70 -22.18
CA LEU A 70 1.89 -10.10 -23.16
C LEU A 70 2.73 -11.26 -22.63
N LEU A 71 3.19 -11.19 -21.39
CA LEU A 71 3.97 -12.27 -20.75
C LEU A 71 3.23 -13.62 -20.83
N ASN A 72 1.94 -13.64 -20.48
CA ASN A 72 1.11 -14.83 -20.52
C ASN A 72 0.85 -15.39 -21.93
N ARG A 73 1.13 -14.60 -22.97
CA ARG A 73 0.91 -14.97 -24.37
C ARG A 73 2.20 -15.21 -25.14
N ASN A 74 3.32 -14.71 -24.64
CA ASN A 74 4.62 -14.81 -25.26
C ASN A 74 5.72 -14.89 -24.19
N SER A 75 6.16 -16.11 -23.88
CA SER A 75 7.17 -16.37 -22.83
C SER A 75 8.52 -15.72 -23.12
N ASN A 76 8.84 -15.39 -24.39
CA ASN A 76 10.07 -14.71 -24.76
C ASN A 76 10.13 -13.28 -24.21
N PHE A 77 9.00 -12.74 -23.76
CA PHE A 77 8.92 -11.41 -23.14
C PHE A 77 9.41 -11.37 -21.68
N LYS A 78 9.73 -12.51 -21.05
CA LYS A 78 10.03 -12.58 -19.60
C LYS A 78 11.11 -11.61 -19.13
N ASN A 79 12.25 -11.55 -19.80
CA ASN A 79 13.34 -10.65 -19.39
C ASN A 79 12.93 -9.16 -19.47
N TYR A 80 12.19 -8.79 -20.52
CA TYR A 80 11.67 -7.43 -20.70
C TYR A 80 10.57 -7.10 -19.69
N PHE A 81 9.72 -8.07 -19.36
CA PHE A 81 8.74 -7.95 -18.30
C PHE A 81 9.40 -7.67 -16.95
N ASP A 82 10.46 -8.42 -16.59
CA ASP A 82 11.17 -8.24 -15.32
C ASP A 82 11.83 -6.85 -15.24
N ASP A 83 12.42 -6.36 -16.34
CA ASP A 83 12.95 -5.00 -16.42
C ASP A 83 11.85 -3.93 -16.25
N LEU A 84 10.74 -4.03 -16.98
CA LEU A 84 9.61 -3.09 -16.88
C LEU A 84 8.98 -3.12 -15.49
N MET A 85 8.89 -4.28 -14.84
CA MET A 85 8.42 -4.39 -13.46
C MET A 85 9.36 -3.71 -12.46
N ASN A 86 10.68 -3.85 -12.64
CA ASN A 86 11.65 -3.13 -11.80
C ASN A 86 11.52 -1.60 -11.98
N LYS A 87 11.29 -1.13 -13.21
CA LYS A 87 11.00 0.28 -13.50
C LYS A 87 9.71 0.75 -12.82
N ILE A 88 8.62 -0.02 -12.94
CA ILE A 88 7.35 0.25 -12.26
C ILE A 88 7.56 0.40 -10.74
N ILE A 89 8.24 -0.54 -10.09
CA ILE A 89 8.50 -0.47 -8.66
C ILE A 89 9.34 0.76 -8.30
N ASN A 90 10.42 1.04 -9.03
CA ASN A 90 11.25 2.22 -8.75
C ASN A 90 10.46 3.52 -8.90
N ILE A 91 9.59 3.62 -9.89
CA ILE A 91 8.68 4.77 -10.07
C ILE A 91 7.73 4.90 -8.89
N ASP A 92 7.05 3.81 -8.56
CA ASP A 92 5.97 3.79 -7.58
C ASP A 92 6.44 4.09 -6.15
N PHE A 93 7.70 3.80 -5.83
CA PHE A 93 8.31 4.14 -4.55
C PHE A 93 8.92 5.56 -4.51
N ASN A 94 8.81 6.33 -5.60
CA ASN A 94 9.17 7.75 -5.67
C ASN A 94 7.94 8.67 -5.73
N ILE A 95 6.72 8.13 -5.58
CA ILE A 95 5.51 8.96 -5.51
C ILE A 95 5.51 9.82 -4.25
N GLU A 96 4.85 10.97 -4.31
CA GLU A 96 4.76 11.89 -3.19
C GLU A 96 4.06 11.24 -1.99
N ASN A 97 4.60 11.44 -0.79
CA ASN A 97 3.99 10.97 0.46
C ASN A 97 2.83 11.85 0.89
N ASP A 98 1.83 11.27 1.55
CA ASP A 98 0.74 12.06 2.10
C ASP A 98 1.23 12.94 3.26
N ASN A 99 0.78 14.19 3.28
CA ASN A 99 1.23 15.19 4.25
C ASN A 99 0.54 15.01 5.62
N ILE A 100 1.18 14.25 6.51
CA ILE A 100 0.72 13.99 7.88
C ILE A 100 1.92 13.79 8.81
N ASP A 101 1.87 14.36 10.01
CA ASP A 101 3.01 14.35 10.95
C ASP A 101 2.84 13.37 12.12
N THR A 102 1.61 12.97 12.42
CA THR A 102 1.32 12.10 13.57
C THR A 102 0.34 11.02 13.19
N LEU A 103 0.72 9.78 13.49
CA LEU A 103 -0.13 8.60 13.29
C LEU A 103 -0.03 7.68 14.52
N TYR A 104 -1.04 6.83 14.68
CA TYR A 104 -1.30 6.10 15.91
C TYR A 104 -1.25 4.59 15.69
N LYS A 105 -0.64 3.85 16.62
CA LYS A 105 -0.63 2.39 16.63
C LYS A 105 -1.20 1.83 17.93
N TYR A 106 -2.33 1.15 17.81
CA TYR A 106 -2.94 0.37 18.88
C TYR A 106 -2.18 -0.94 19.06
N ARG A 107 -1.85 -1.28 20.31
CA ARG A 107 -1.09 -2.48 20.67
C ARG A 107 -1.50 -3.07 22.00
N ASN A 108 -1.33 -4.38 22.10
CA ASN A 108 -1.27 -5.08 23.39
C ASN A 108 0.05 -4.73 24.09
N ILE A 109 0.06 -4.82 25.42
CA ILE A 109 1.30 -4.65 26.20
C ILE A 109 1.97 -6.03 26.28
N ASP A 110 3.02 -6.21 25.49
CA ASP A 110 3.85 -7.41 25.44
C ASP A 110 5.33 -7.03 25.29
N ILE A 111 6.22 -8.02 25.43
CA ILE A 111 7.67 -7.77 25.38
C ILE A 111 8.13 -7.13 24.06
N ASN A 112 7.48 -7.46 22.95
CA ASN A 112 7.81 -6.87 21.65
C ASN A 112 7.44 -5.38 21.64
N THR A 113 6.28 -5.03 22.17
CA THR A 113 5.80 -3.65 22.24
C THR A 113 6.65 -2.82 23.19
N LEU A 114 7.06 -3.39 24.34
CA LEU A 114 7.98 -2.73 25.26
C LEU A 114 9.35 -2.44 24.61
N ASN A 115 9.88 -3.40 23.83
CA ASN A 115 11.12 -3.19 23.08
C ASN A 115 10.97 -2.11 22.01
N LEU A 116 9.84 -2.05 21.29
CA LEU A 116 9.56 -1.00 20.31
C LEU A 116 9.51 0.39 20.93
N ILE A 117 8.92 0.52 22.12
CA ILE A 117 8.89 1.78 22.88
C ILE A 117 10.29 2.20 23.30
N THR A 118 11.07 1.26 23.85
CA THR A 118 12.43 1.48 24.35
C THR A 118 13.40 1.95 23.27
N GLU A 119 13.15 1.51 22.04
CA GLU A 119 13.98 1.77 20.88
C GLU A 119 13.40 2.82 19.94
N GLU A 120 12.21 3.36 20.26
CA GLU A 120 11.43 4.29 19.43
C GLU A 120 11.34 3.84 17.97
N LYS A 121 10.88 2.59 17.81
CA LYS A 121 10.76 1.92 16.52
C LYS A 121 9.33 1.49 16.26
N VAL A 122 8.99 1.41 14.99
CA VAL A 122 7.81 0.70 14.52
C VAL A 122 8.25 -0.54 13.73
N LYS A 123 7.56 -1.66 13.94
CA LYS A 123 7.76 -2.87 13.13
C LYS A 123 7.05 -2.72 11.79
N ILE A 124 7.73 -3.13 10.73
CA ILE A 124 7.17 -3.30 9.40
C ILE A 124 7.22 -4.79 9.07
N SER A 125 6.14 -5.33 8.50
CA SER A 125 6.01 -6.76 8.26
C SER A 125 5.51 -7.07 6.87
N ASN A 126 5.91 -8.21 6.34
CA ASN A 126 5.29 -8.75 5.14
C ASN A 126 3.77 -8.94 5.37
N PHE A 127 2.98 -8.57 4.38
CA PHE A 127 1.51 -8.58 4.46
C PHE A 127 0.89 -10.00 4.50
N ASN A 128 1.67 -11.04 4.29
CA ASN A 128 1.25 -12.43 4.51
C ASN A 128 0.85 -12.68 5.97
N TYR A 129 1.36 -11.89 6.92
CA TYR A 129 1.02 -11.96 8.35
C TYR A 129 -0.18 -11.10 8.77
N PHE A 130 -0.87 -10.46 7.83
CA PHE A 130 -2.07 -9.68 8.14
C PHE A 130 -3.21 -10.56 8.62
N ASN A 131 -3.99 -10.06 9.58
CA ASN A 131 -5.15 -10.74 10.17
C ASN A 131 -6.31 -10.88 9.19
N ASP A 132 -6.48 -9.94 8.25
CA ASP A 132 -7.46 -10.05 7.17
C ASP A 132 -6.84 -10.80 5.97
N PRO A 133 -7.40 -11.96 5.55
CA PRO A 133 -6.90 -12.71 4.40
C PRO A 133 -7.08 -11.98 3.06
N ALA A 134 -7.96 -10.97 2.99
CA ALA A 134 -8.20 -10.14 1.81
C ALA A 134 -7.37 -8.85 1.78
N ASP A 135 -6.56 -8.59 2.80
CA ASP A 135 -5.76 -7.37 2.94
C ASP A 135 -4.26 -7.67 2.83
N PRO A 136 -3.51 -6.92 2.00
CA PRO A 136 -3.95 -6.01 0.94
C PRO A 136 -4.62 -6.75 -0.22
N ILE A 137 -5.36 -6.03 -1.07
CA ILE A 137 -6.05 -6.61 -2.23
C ILE A 137 -5.12 -7.46 -3.11
N ILE A 138 -3.85 -7.04 -3.27
CA ILE A 138 -2.86 -7.81 -4.05
C ILE A 138 -2.75 -9.26 -3.55
N LYS A 139 -2.94 -9.53 -2.25
CA LYS A 139 -2.89 -10.88 -1.64
C LYS A 139 -3.89 -11.85 -2.27
N LEU A 140 -5.07 -11.36 -2.64
CA LEU A 140 -6.09 -12.16 -3.34
C LEU A 140 -5.71 -12.46 -4.79
N GLN A 141 -4.82 -11.66 -5.37
CA GLN A 141 -4.42 -11.74 -6.77
C GLN A 141 -3.11 -12.49 -6.97
N ILE A 142 -2.26 -12.61 -5.94
CA ILE A 142 -0.95 -13.28 -6.01
C ILE A 142 -1.04 -14.69 -6.61
N LYS A 143 -2.10 -15.43 -6.29
CA LYS A 143 -2.30 -16.79 -6.84
C LYS A 143 -2.41 -16.78 -8.36
N GLU A 144 -2.94 -15.71 -8.94
CA GLU A 144 -3.09 -15.51 -10.38
C GLU A 144 -1.91 -14.73 -10.99
N LEU A 145 -0.92 -14.32 -10.19
CA LEU A 145 0.24 -13.50 -10.57
C LEU A 145 1.58 -14.13 -10.09
N PRO A 146 1.88 -15.40 -10.43
CA PRO A 146 3.06 -16.10 -9.89
C PRO A 146 4.39 -15.43 -10.27
N GLU A 147 4.46 -14.76 -11.43
CA GLU A 147 5.68 -14.18 -11.99
C GLU A 147 6.21 -12.97 -11.22
N ILE A 148 5.35 -12.32 -10.43
CA ILE A 148 5.74 -11.17 -9.58
C ILE A 148 5.76 -11.52 -8.09
N LYS A 149 5.46 -12.78 -7.73
CA LYS A 149 5.31 -13.22 -6.33
C LYS A 149 6.54 -12.90 -5.48
N ASP A 150 7.73 -13.10 -6.02
CA ASP A 150 8.97 -12.84 -5.28
C ASP A 150 9.24 -11.35 -5.12
N MET A 151 8.92 -10.53 -6.14
CA MET A 151 9.00 -9.07 -6.02
C MET A 151 8.04 -8.55 -4.95
N ILE A 152 6.77 -8.95 -5.00
CA ILE A 152 5.78 -8.43 -4.04
C ILE A 152 6.06 -8.92 -2.61
N ASN A 153 6.62 -10.12 -2.43
CA ASN A 153 6.97 -10.63 -1.09
C ASN A 153 8.12 -9.86 -0.43
N LYS A 154 8.87 -9.05 -1.18
CA LYS A 154 9.85 -8.12 -0.59
C LYS A 154 9.18 -6.91 0.05
N ILE A 155 7.93 -6.59 -0.32
CA ILE A 155 7.21 -5.45 0.22
C ILE A 155 6.79 -5.75 1.66
N LYS A 156 7.16 -4.84 2.57
CA LYS A 156 6.74 -4.85 3.97
C LYS A 156 5.86 -3.63 4.23
N ILE A 157 4.86 -3.79 5.09
CA ILE A 157 3.86 -2.77 5.42
C ILE A 157 3.77 -2.58 6.94
N CYS A 158 3.60 -1.33 7.37
CA CYS A 158 3.14 -0.97 8.70
C CYS A 158 1.87 -0.13 8.61
N SER A 159 0.78 -0.68 9.15
CA SER A 159 -0.52 -0.01 9.25
C SER A 159 -0.61 0.86 10.50
N LEU A 160 -1.04 2.10 10.36
CA LEU A 160 -1.25 3.08 11.42
C LEU A 160 -2.62 3.74 11.24
N SER A 161 -3.18 4.33 12.29
CA SER A 161 -4.44 5.08 12.23
C SER A 161 -4.19 6.58 12.35
N SER A 162 -5.05 7.42 11.76
CA SER A 162 -5.05 8.86 12.06
C SER A 162 -5.77 9.21 13.36
N GLU A 163 -6.37 8.24 14.07
CA GLU A 163 -7.14 8.48 15.29
C GLU A 163 -6.63 7.63 16.46
N TYR A 164 -6.55 8.23 17.65
CA TYR A 164 -6.16 7.56 18.89
C TYR A 164 -7.35 7.12 19.76
N ASP A 165 -8.55 7.60 19.46
CA ASP A 165 -9.77 7.51 20.29
C ASP A 165 -10.87 6.66 19.65
N ASN A 166 -10.58 5.96 18.55
CA ASN A 166 -11.57 5.10 17.91
C ASN A 166 -11.91 3.90 18.81
N PHE A 167 -13.15 3.86 19.30
CA PHE A 167 -13.62 2.87 20.26
C PHE A 167 -13.45 1.42 19.76
N LEU A 168 -13.75 1.15 18.49
CA LEU A 168 -13.59 -0.19 17.89
C LEU A 168 -12.11 -0.57 17.77
N MET A 169 -11.24 0.38 17.42
CA MET A 169 -9.79 0.12 17.36
C MET A 169 -9.23 -0.28 18.72
N TRP A 170 -9.66 0.38 19.79
CA TRP A 170 -9.28 -0.01 21.15
C TRP A 170 -9.76 -1.41 21.52
N SER A 171 -10.98 -1.76 21.13
CA SER A 171 -11.54 -3.10 21.37
C SER A 171 -10.77 -4.19 20.62
N HIS A 172 -10.46 -3.97 19.32
CA HIS A 172 -9.84 -4.98 18.46
C HIS A 172 -8.32 -5.09 18.61
N TYR A 173 -7.62 -3.96 18.77
CA TYR A 173 -6.16 -3.90 18.60
C TYR A 173 -5.40 -3.50 19.87
N ALA A 174 -6.10 -3.12 20.94
CA ALA A 174 -5.48 -2.75 22.22
C ALA A 174 -6.07 -3.55 23.38
N ASN A 175 -6.15 -4.88 23.22
CA ASN A 175 -6.55 -5.84 24.24
C ASN A 175 -7.83 -5.44 24.99
N GLU A 176 -8.93 -5.19 24.28
CA GLU A 176 -10.22 -4.79 24.92
C GLU A 176 -10.06 -3.56 25.83
N HIS A 177 -9.37 -2.53 25.34
CA HIS A 177 -9.02 -1.31 26.08
C HIS A 177 -8.06 -1.50 27.28
N LYS A 178 -7.41 -2.66 27.44
CA LYS A 178 -6.37 -2.90 28.46
C LYS A 178 -4.96 -2.56 27.97
N GLY A 179 -4.80 -2.42 26.65
CA GLY A 179 -3.53 -2.12 25.98
C GLY A 179 -3.21 -0.63 25.90
N ILE A 180 -2.44 -0.27 24.88
CA ILE A 180 -1.98 1.10 24.63
C ILE A 180 -2.22 1.53 23.18
N CYS A 181 -2.15 2.83 22.96
CA CYS A 181 -2.05 3.44 21.65
C CYS A 181 -0.83 4.38 21.64
N ILE A 182 0.06 4.21 20.66
CA ILE A 182 1.33 4.94 20.56
C ILE A 182 1.22 5.95 19.41
N ALA A 183 1.48 7.22 19.68
CA ALA A 183 1.57 8.26 18.68
C ALA A 183 3.00 8.40 18.19
N TYR A 184 3.22 8.16 16.91
CA TYR A 184 4.53 8.29 16.24
C TYR A 184 4.60 9.59 15.45
N ASP A 185 5.77 10.22 15.46
CA ASP A 185 6.13 11.21 14.46
C ASP A 185 6.48 10.53 13.14
N VAL A 186 5.62 10.70 12.14
CA VAL A 186 5.78 10.08 10.81
C VAL A 186 6.37 11.04 9.77
N SER A 187 6.71 12.28 10.16
CA SER A 187 7.36 13.25 9.27
C SER A 187 8.72 12.76 8.75
N LYS A 188 9.33 11.81 9.47
CA LYS A 188 10.61 11.16 9.19
C LYS A 188 10.53 10.01 8.18
N VAL A 189 9.34 9.54 7.82
CA VAL A 189 9.19 8.43 6.85
C VAL A 189 9.82 8.77 5.49
N LYS A 190 9.75 10.04 5.07
CA LYS A 190 10.35 10.52 3.81
C LYS A 190 11.87 10.43 3.75
N GLU A 191 12.55 10.23 4.89
CA GLU A 191 14.00 10.09 4.96
C GLU A 191 14.46 8.66 4.60
N TYR A 192 13.52 7.70 4.54
CA TYR A 192 13.80 6.31 4.22
C TYR A 192 13.74 6.05 2.71
N ASN A 193 14.75 5.35 2.19
CA ASN A 193 14.79 4.96 0.78
C ASN A 193 13.65 3.99 0.43
N LYS A 194 13.15 4.09 -0.80
CA LYS A 194 12.07 3.25 -1.35
C LYS A 194 10.95 2.97 -0.34
N THR A 195 10.51 4.03 0.33
CA THR A 195 9.52 3.97 1.39
C THR A 195 8.52 5.09 1.23
N ILE A 196 7.25 4.71 1.19
CA ILE A 196 6.14 5.62 0.99
C ILE A 196 5.17 5.58 2.17
N LEU A 197 4.50 6.71 2.41
CA LEU A 197 3.43 6.86 3.37
C LEU A 197 2.14 7.21 2.63
N LYS A 198 1.15 6.31 2.67
CA LYS A 198 -0.10 6.45 1.94
C LYS A 198 -1.32 6.14 2.78
N LYS A 199 -2.34 6.98 2.66
CA LYS A 199 -3.68 6.75 3.19
C LYS A 199 -4.31 5.56 2.50
N VAL A 200 -4.97 4.72 3.27
CA VAL A 200 -5.71 3.59 2.73
C VAL A 200 -6.98 4.08 2.04
N ILE A 201 -7.19 3.56 0.83
CA ILE A 201 -8.38 3.82 0.02
C ILE A 201 -9.38 2.68 0.23
N TYR A 202 -10.59 3.05 0.62
CA TYR A 202 -11.63 2.11 1.02
C TYR A 202 -12.67 1.90 -0.08
N THR A 203 -12.86 0.65 -0.50
CA THR A 203 -13.80 0.31 -1.58
C THR A 203 -14.89 -0.69 -1.18
N LYS A 204 -16.08 -0.54 -1.80
CA LYS A 204 -17.23 -1.48 -1.71
C LYS A 204 -17.08 -2.72 -2.58
N LYS A 205 -16.29 -2.64 -3.65
CA LYS A 205 -16.13 -3.72 -4.63
C LYS A 205 -14.66 -4.06 -4.70
N ILE A 206 -14.29 -5.22 -4.16
CA ILE A 206 -13.00 -5.84 -4.45
C ILE A 206 -13.26 -6.76 -5.62
N GLN A 207 -13.04 -6.26 -6.84
CA GLN A 207 -13.04 -7.16 -7.99
C GLN A 207 -11.68 -7.87 -8.00
N ILE A 208 -11.71 -9.18 -7.76
CA ILE A 208 -10.56 -10.05 -8.02
C ILE A 208 -10.36 -10.01 -9.53
N TYR A 209 -9.24 -9.45 -9.98
CA TYR A 209 -8.95 -9.36 -11.40
C TYR A 209 -8.86 -10.75 -11.98
N LYS A 210 -9.67 -11.02 -13.01
CA LYS A 210 -9.31 -12.02 -14.00
C LYS A 210 -8.52 -11.28 -15.08
N PRO A 211 -7.31 -11.73 -15.47
CA PRO A 211 -6.45 -11.04 -16.44
C PRO A 211 -7.14 -10.65 -17.76
N TYR A 212 -8.23 -11.35 -18.09
CA TYR A 212 -8.94 -11.22 -19.35
C TYR A 212 -10.16 -10.31 -19.34
N ASN A 213 -10.71 -9.97 -18.17
CA ASN A 213 -12.06 -9.40 -18.17
C ASN A 213 -12.08 -7.90 -18.45
N HIS A 214 -11.27 -7.03 -17.82
CA HIS A 214 -11.38 -5.61 -18.15
C HIS A 214 -10.07 -4.82 -17.92
N ILE A 215 -9.37 -4.49 -19.02
CA ILE A 215 -8.37 -3.39 -19.08
C ILE A 215 -9.05 -2.03 -18.79
N PHE A 216 -10.39 -1.96 -18.87
CA PHE A 216 -11.15 -0.71 -18.99
C PHE A 216 -12.18 -0.43 -17.88
N GLU A 217 -12.37 -1.32 -16.90
CA GLU A 217 -13.46 -1.18 -15.93
C GLU A 217 -12.98 -1.46 -14.50
N ASN A 218 -12.15 -0.57 -13.96
CA ASN A 218 -12.09 -0.44 -12.51
C ASN A 218 -12.38 1.02 -12.09
N PRO A 219 -13.63 1.34 -11.69
CA PRO A 219 -13.97 2.68 -11.26
C PRO A 219 -13.22 3.14 -10.00
N ILE A 220 -12.59 2.23 -9.25
CA ILE A 220 -11.84 2.54 -8.01
C ILE A 220 -10.41 3.03 -8.31
N LEU A 221 -9.87 2.73 -9.50
CA LEU A 221 -8.53 3.13 -9.93
C LEU A 221 -8.51 4.39 -10.82
N ASN A 222 -9.65 5.08 -10.93
CA ASN A 222 -9.70 6.37 -11.60
C ASN A 222 -8.94 7.45 -10.81
N GLU A 223 -8.78 7.28 -9.49
CA GLU A 223 -8.09 8.22 -8.59
C GLU A 223 -6.61 7.83 -8.35
N GLU A 224 -6.31 6.53 -8.15
CA GLU A 224 -4.94 6.03 -7.99
C GLU A 224 -4.56 5.07 -9.12
N LYS A 225 -3.50 5.42 -9.84
CA LYS A 225 -3.10 4.76 -11.10
C LYS A 225 -1.75 4.04 -11.02
N ASN A 226 -1.14 4.05 -9.83
CA ASN A 226 0.13 3.38 -9.56
C ASN A 226 -0.09 1.92 -9.17
N PHE A 227 0.79 1.01 -9.58
CA PHE A 227 0.72 -0.40 -9.24
C PHE A 227 0.77 -0.64 -7.72
N ILE A 228 1.56 0.16 -7.00
CA ILE A 228 1.71 0.10 -5.54
C ILE A 228 0.41 0.43 -4.78
N SER A 229 -0.60 1.03 -5.45
CA SER A 229 -1.93 1.25 -4.88
C SER A 229 -2.63 -0.03 -4.43
N LEU A 230 -2.30 -1.16 -5.04
CA LEU A 230 -2.82 -2.47 -4.65
C LEU A 230 -2.44 -2.86 -3.20
N PHE A 231 -1.44 -2.21 -2.60
CA PHE A 231 -0.96 -2.42 -1.24
C PHE A 231 -1.64 -1.50 -0.20
N TYR A 232 -2.38 -0.48 -0.62
CA TYR A 232 -3.15 0.41 0.25
C TYR A 232 -4.61 0.57 -0.17
N LEU A 233 -5.15 -0.40 -0.90
CA LEU A 233 -6.58 -0.58 -1.10
C LEU A 233 -7.14 -1.59 -0.09
N LYS A 234 -8.26 -1.26 0.54
CA LYS A 234 -8.91 -2.09 1.56
C LYS A 234 -10.42 -2.09 1.43
N HIS A 235 -11.07 -3.13 1.93
CA HIS A 235 -12.54 -3.17 1.94
C HIS A 235 -13.12 -2.10 2.86
N LYS A 236 -14.23 -1.46 2.44
CA LYS A 236 -14.91 -0.39 3.19
C LYS A 236 -15.37 -0.76 4.60
N ASN A 237 -15.48 -2.04 4.93
CA ASN A 237 -15.86 -2.48 6.27
C ASN A 237 -14.82 -2.03 7.31
N TRP A 238 -13.56 -1.86 6.89
CA TRP A 238 -12.47 -1.38 7.71
C TRP A 238 -12.29 0.14 7.67
N LYS A 239 -13.21 0.89 7.05
CA LYS A 239 -13.10 2.36 6.91
C LYS A 239 -12.98 3.08 8.25
N TYR A 240 -13.51 2.49 9.32
CA TYR A 240 -13.41 3.05 10.67
C TYR A 240 -11.97 3.11 11.19
N GLU A 241 -11.03 2.33 10.65
CA GLU A 241 -9.62 2.35 11.07
C GLU A 241 -8.91 3.66 10.69
N LYS A 242 -9.43 4.39 9.68
CA LYS A 242 -8.81 5.59 9.10
C LYS A 242 -7.29 5.40 8.88
N GLU A 243 -7.00 4.31 8.18
CA GLU A 243 -5.67 3.72 8.10
C GLU A 243 -4.75 4.49 7.16
N TYR A 244 -3.49 4.57 7.54
CA TYR A 244 -2.35 4.97 6.72
C TYR A 244 -1.32 3.84 6.77
N ARG A 245 -0.59 3.64 5.68
CA ARG A 245 0.43 2.59 5.53
C ARG A 245 1.77 3.20 5.22
N ILE A 246 2.76 2.85 6.03
CA ILE A 246 4.16 2.92 5.61
C ILE A 246 4.44 1.64 4.83
N ILE A 247 4.89 1.78 3.59
CA ILE A 247 5.16 0.67 2.67
C ILE A 247 6.60 0.80 2.22
N THR A 248 7.38 -0.28 2.34
CA THR A 248 8.79 -0.30 1.96
C THR A 248 9.12 -1.48 1.05
N TYR A 249 10.07 -1.26 0.14
CA TYR A 249 10.70 -2.30 -0.69
C TYR A 249 12.10 -2.69 -0.22
N GLU A 250 12.56 -2.14 0.90
CA GLU A 250 13.89 -2.40 1.46
C GLU A 250 13.86 -3.53 2.48
N ASP A 251 15.02 -4.16 2.68
CA ASP A 251 15.15 -5.30 3.60
C ASP A 251 15.47 -4.86 5.04
N TYR A 252 14.52 -4.19 5.66
CA TYR A 252 14.52 -3.95 7.11
C TYR A 252 13.16 -4.30 7.72
N ASP A 253 13.18 -4.68 9.00
CA ASP A 253 11.97 -5.06 9.75
C ASP A 253 11.46 -3.94 10.66
N PHE A 254 12.22 -2.86 10.79
CA PHE A 254 11.93 -1.76 11.71
C PHE A 254 12.29 -0.42 11.07
N ILE A 255 11.49 0.60 11.40
CA ILE A 255 11.78 2.01 11.11
C ILE A 255 11.85 2.74 12.45
N ASN A 256 12.84 3.63 12.60
CA ASN A 256 12.95 4.50 13.76
C ASN A 256 11.96 5.66 13.57
N LEU A 257 10.98 5.76 14.46
CA LEU A 257 10.00 6.84 14.45
C LEU A 257 9.90 7.37 15.88
N PRO A 258 10.21 8.66 16.11
CA PRO A 258 10.07 9.26 17.43
C PRO A 258 8.66 9.07 17.99
N ILE A 259 8.56 8.78 19.28
CA ILE A 259 7.26 8.66 19.96
C ILE A 259 6.88 10.03 20.54
N LYS A 260 5.70 10.54 20.17
CA LYS A 260 5.16 11.80 20.70
C LYS A 260 4.40 11.58 22.00
N ALA A 261 3.59 10.52 22.05
CA ALA A 261 2.73 10.23 23.20
C ALA A 261 2.36 8.75 23.29
N ILE A 262 2.06 8.30 24.50
CA ILE A 262 1.48 6.97 24.78
C ILE A 262 0.18 7.15 25.54
N TYR A 263 -0.87 6.54 25.01
CA TYR A 263 -2.21 6.51 25.57
C TYR A 263 -2.45 5.13 26.16
N PHE A 264 -2.87 5.08 27.42
CA PHE A 264 -3.29 3.85 28.10
C PHE A 264 -4.80 3.69 27.97
N GLY A 265 -5.24 2.52 27.54
CA GLY A 265 -6.67 2.25 27.36
C GLY A 265 -7.44 2.36 28.67
N MET A 266 -8.75 2.63 28.62
CA MET A 266 -9.55 2.90 29.82
C MET A 266 -9.52 1.77 30.85
N ASN A 267 -9.33 0.52 30.42
CA ASN A 267 -9.24 -0.66 31.27
C ASN A 267 -7.80 -1.05 31.67
N ALA A 268 -6.78 -0.31 31.23
CA ALA A 268 -5.40 -0.57 31.64
C ALA A 268 -5.20 -0.32 33.15
N ASP A 269 -4.73 -1.32 33.88
CA ASP A 269 -4.45 -1.17 35.32
C ASP A 269 -3.15 -0.41 35.61
N ILE A 270 -2.96 -0.05 36.88
CA ILE A 270 -1.79 0.72 37.33
C ILE A 270 -0.46 -0.02 37.14
N ASN A 271 -0.46 -1.36 37.21
CA ASN A 271 0.74 -2.16 37.05
C ASN A 271 1.21 -2.13 35.60
N HIS A 272 0.29 -2.25 34.65
CA HIS A 272 0.57 -2.09 33.22
C HIS A 272 1.08 -0.69 32.89
N ILE A 273 0.49 0.36 33.48
CA ILE A 273 0.96 1.74 33.30
C ILE A 273 2.39 1.89 33.79
N ASN A 274 2.68 1.45 35.02
CA ASN A 274 4.01 1.53 35.61
C ASN A 274 5.03 0.69 34.83
N LEU A 275 4.63 -0.49 34.34
CA LEU A 275 5.48 -1.32 33.49
C LEU A 275 5.91 -0.56 32.24
N VAL A 276 4.98 0.01 31.47
CA VAL A 276 5.31 0.76 30.27
C VAL A 276 6.18 1.98 30.60
N LYS A 277 5.87 2.72 31.67
CA LYS A 277 6.68 3.87 32.13
C LYS A 277 8.16 3.49 32.34
N ASN A 278 8.46 2.28 32.83
CA ASN A 278 9.83 1.83 33.05
C ASN A 278 10.64 1.58 31.76
N PHE A 279 9.97 1.41 30.61
CA PHE A 279 10.62 1.18 29.30
C PHE A 279 10.74 2.47 28.47
N ILE A 280 10.20 3.59 28.96
CA ILE A 280 10.31 4.89 28.31
C ILE A 280 11.67 5.52 28.65
N LYS A 281 12.50 5.73 27.64
CA LYS A 281 13.79 6.43 27.78
C LYS A 281 13.66 7.94 27.64
N ASP A 282 12.86 8.40 26.67
CA ASP A 282 12.62 9.83 26.45
C ASP A 282 11.56 10.37 27.41
N LYS A 283 11.96 11.31 28.27
CA LYS A 283 11.09 11.95 29.26
C LYS A 283 10.13 12.97 28.64
N ASN A 284 10.30 13.33 27.36
CA ASN A 284 9.41 14.24 26.66
C ASN A 284 8.14 13.55 26.13
N ILE A 285 8.08 12.20 26.15
CA ILE A 285 6.90 11.45 25.73
C ILE A 285 5.71 11.78 26.64
N GLU A 286 4.63 12.28 26.05
CA GLU A 286 3.41 12.60 26.80
C GLU A 286 2.64 11.33 27.15
N LEU A 287 2.12 11.25 28.37
CA LEU A 287 1.39 10.08 28.86
C LEU A 287 -0.05 10.43 29.17
N TYR A 288 -0.97 9.64 28.63
CA TYR A 288 -2.40 9.85 28.80
C TYR A 288 -3.12 8.57 29.22
N LYS A 289 -4.18 8.71 30.01
CA LYS A 289 -5.13 7.64 30.31
C LYS A 289 -6.45 7.96 29.63
N MET A 290 -6.97 7.02 28.83
CA MET A 290 -8.29 7.16 28.21
C MET A 290 -9.40 6.96 29.25
N LYS A 291 -10.51 7.68 29.09
CA LYS A 291 -11.74 7.55 29.87
C LYS A 291 -12.97 7.67 28.96
N PRO A 292 -14.11 7.06 29.31
CA PRO A 292 -15.36 7.32 28.61
C PRO A 292 -15.79 8.78 28.79
N ASN A 293 -16.36 9.39 27.75
CA ASN A 293 -17.00 10.69 27.86
C ASN A 293 -18.33 10.55 28.62
N GLU A 294 -18.53 11.29 29.70
CA GLU A 294 -19.74 11.23 30.54
C GLU A 294 -21.02 11.59 29.75
N ASN A 295 -20.89 12.44 28.72
CA ASN A 295 -22.01 12.86 27.88
C ASN A 295 -22.29 11.90 26.72
N ASN A 296 -21.31 11.07 26.34
CA ASN A 296 -21.44 10.07 25.28
C ASN A 296 -20.48 8.90 25.54
N LEU A 297 -20.98 7.81 26.13
CA LEU A 297 -20.15 6.66 26.52
C LEU A 297 -19.47 5.93 25.35
N PHE A 298 -19.84 6.24 24.10
CA PHE A 298 -19.17 5.74 22.90
C PHE A 298 -17.96 6.58 22.46
N GLU A 299 -17.73 7.74 23.10
CA GLU A 299 -16.57 8.59 22.88
C GLU A 299 -15.55 8.43 24.00
N LEU A 300 -14.27 8.59 23.65
CA LEU A 300 -13.16 8.53 24.60
C LEU A 300 -12.49 9.89 24.73
N ILE A 301 -12.28 10.32 25.97
CA ILE A 301 -11.46 11.49 26.32
C ILE A 301 -10.14 11.03 26.93
N LYS A 302 -9.15 11.92 26.93
CA LYS A 302 -7.81 11.65 27.45
C LYS A 302 -7.50 12.53 28.66
N ASP A 303 -6.97 11.92 29.71
CA ASP A 303 -6.45 12.61 30.89
C ASP A 303 -4.93 12.47 30.94
N ARG A 304 -4.24 13.58 31.17
CA ARG A 304 -2.77 13.62 31.27
C ARG A 304 -2.31 12.97 32.58
N ILE A 305 -1.28 12.11 32.54
CA ILE A 305 -0.79 11.31 33.69
C ILE A 305 0.74 11.23 33.81
N ASN A 306 1.47 12.06 33.07
CA ASN A 306 2.92 12.23 33.25
C ASN A 306 3.24 13.05 34.49
#